data_AF-A0A8B9ZPX2-F1
#
_entry.id   AF-A0A8B9ZPX2-F1
#
_cell.length_a   1.000
_cell.length_b   1.000
_cell.length_c   1.000
_cell.angle_alpha   90.00
_cell.angle_beta   90.00
_cell.angle_gamma   90.00
#
_symmetry.space_group_name_H-M   'P 1'
#
loop_
_entity.id
_entity.type
_entity.pdbx_description
1 polymer ?
#
loop_
_entity_poly.entity_id
_entity_poly.type
_entity_poly.pdbx_seq_one_letter_code
_entity_poly.pdbx_strand_id
1 'polypeptide(L)' 'HYFPYYGKKAQVGAHLRHNPLVAVKFLNLTRNVELKIVCKIIGAGITFDNVHDPYEGKVEFKLKIED' A
#
# COMPACT_ATOMS: atom_id res chain seq x y z
N HIS A 1 -1.06 7.58 -17.54
CA HIS A 1 -2.06 8.11 -16.59
C HIS A 1 -2.96 6.96 -16.12
N TYR A 2 -3.19 6.80 -14.80
CA TYR A 2 -3.85 5.62 -14.20
C TYR A 2 -5.26 5.90 -13.64
N PHE A 3 -5.62 7.16 -13.47
CA PHE A 3 -6.92 7.60 -12.94
C PHE A 3 -7.67 8.45 -13.97
N PRO A 4 -9.02 8.46 -13.95
CA PRO A 4 -9.89 7.67 -13.07
C PRO A 4 -10.05 6.22 -13.54
N TYR A 5 -10.48 5.33 -12.64
CA TYR A 5 -10.86 3.96 -12.97
C TYR A 5 -12.33 3.90 -13.41
N TYR A 6 -12.59 3.42 -14.63
CA TYR A 6 -13.94 3.38 -15.21
C TYR A 6 -14.68 2.06 -14.96
N GLY A 7 -14.12 1.17 -14.14
CA GLY A 7 -14.70 -0.14 -13.85
C GLY A 7 -14.29 -1.23 -14.84
N LYS A 8 -14.33 -2.49 -14.37
CA LYS A 8 -13.76 -3.66 -15.07
C LYS A 8 -14.32 -3.89 -16.48
N LYS A 9 -15.59 -3.54 -16.72
CA LYS A 9 -16.27 -3.72 -18.01
C LYS A 9 -15.89 -2.65 -19.04
N ALA A 10 -15.74 -1.39 -18.60
CA ALA A 10 -15.37 -0.30 -19.48
C ALA A 10 -13.86 -0.29 -19.79
N GLN A 11 -13.06 -0.78 -18.84
CA GLN A 11 -11.61 -0.77 -18.90
C GLN A 11 -11.12 -2.22 -19.05
N VAL A 12 -11.22 -2.78 -20.27
CA VAL A 12 -11.00 -4.22 -20.55
C VAL A 12 -9.57 -4.57 -20.98
N GLY A 13 -8.81 -3.62 -21.51
CA GLY A 13 -7.41 -3.84 -21.89
C GLY A 13 -6.55 -4.19 -20.67
N ALA A 14 -5.65 -5.17 -20.81
CA ALA A 14 -4.77 -5.62 -19.73
C ALA A 14 -4.05 -4.41 -19.10
N HIS A 15 -3.34 -3.61 -19.88
CA HIS A 15 -2.56 -2.45 -19.41
C HIS A 15 -3.38 -1.38 -18.67
N LEU A 16 -4.70 -1.36 -18.90
CA LEU A 16 -5.62 -0.41 -18.29
C LEU A 16 -6.26 -0.98 -17.02
N ARG A 17 -6.35 -2.30 -16.85
CA ARG A 17 -6.94 -2.93 -15.66
C ARG A 17 -6.04 -3.00 -14.43
N HIS A 18 -4.73 -2.82 -14.60
CA HIS A 18 -3.79 -3.01 -13.51
C HIS A 18 -3.68 -1.74 -12.68
N ASN A 19 -3.75 -1.91 -11.36
CA ASN A 19 -3.44 -0.86 -10.41
C ASN A 19 -1.94 -0.53 -10.51
N PRO A 20 -1.55 0.75 -10.40
CA PRO A 20 -0.14 1.08 -10.24
C PRO A 20 0.41 0.43 -8.96
N LEU A 21 1.62 -0.11 -9.02
CA LEU A 21 2.28 -0.79 -7.92
C LEU A 21 3.52 -0.01 -7.49
N VAL A 22 3.86 -0.10 -6.20
CA VAL A 22 5.06 0.49 -5.62
C VAL A 22 5.78 -0.58 -4.81
N ALA A 23 7.09 -0.71 -5.01
CA ALA A 23 7.95 -1.56 -4.20
C ALA A 23 8.69 -0.70 -3.16
N VAL A 24 8.73 -1.15 -1.91
CA VAL A 24 9.47 -0.50 -0.83
C VAL A 24 10.67 -1.38 -0.46
N LYS A 25 11.88 -0.85 -0.63
CA LYS A 25 13.11 -1.52 -0.19
C LYS A 25 13.57 -0.91 1.12
N PHE A 26 13.56 -1.70 2.20
CA PHE A 26 14.10 -1.27 3.48
C PHE A 26 15.62 -1.39 3.48
N LEU A 27 16.31 -0.26 3.67
CA LEU A 27 17.78 -0.20 3.61
C LEU A 27 18.45 -0.39 4.97
N ASN A 28 17.74 -0.10 6.06
CA ASN A 28 18.29 -0.11 7.41
C ASN A 28 17.26 -0.68 8.40
N LEU A 29 17.24 -2.00 8.55
CA LEU A 29 16.41 -2.71 9.53
C LEU A 29 17.29 -3.48 10.51
N THR A 30 16.92 -3.44 11.78
CA THR A 30 17.54 -4.24 12.83
C THR A 30 17.09 -5.70 12.70
N ARG A 31 18.05 -6.63 12.65
CA ARG A 31 17.77 -8.08 12.62
C ARG A 31 17.37 -8.61 13.99
N ASN A 32 16.73 -9.77 14.00
CA ASN A 32 16.25 -10.51 15.17
C ASN A 32 15.27 -9.76 16.08
N VAL A 33 14.73 -8.63 15.61
CA VAL A 33 13.73 -7.83 16.31
C VAL A 33 12.46 -7.77 15.45
N GLU A 34 11.30 -7.88 16.10
CA GLU A 34 10.01 -7.66 15.45
C GLU A 34 9.75 -6.16 15.32
N LEU A 35 9.61 -5.68 14.08
CA LEU A 35 9.31 -4.30 13.74
C LEU A 35 7.86 -4.18 13.28
N LYS A 36 7.14 -3.19 13.79
CA LYS A 36 5.80 -2.82 13.28
C LYS A 36 5.94 -1.70 12.26
N ILE A 37 5.64 -1.98 11.00
CA ILE A 37 5.77 -1.05 9.88
C ILE A 37 4.39 -0.58 9.44
N VAL A 38 4.28 0.72 9.15
CA VAL A 38 3.05 1.34 8.62
C VAL A 38 3.38 2.06 7.32
N CYS A 39 2.78 1.61 6.22
CA CYS A 39 2.86 2.29 4.93
C CYS A 39 1.58 3.11 4.72
N LYS A 40 1.71 4.42 4.48
CA LYS A 40 0.58 5.35 4.28
C LYS A 40 0.58 5.90 2.87
N ILE A 41 -0.61 6.09 2.31
CA ILE A 41 -0.79 6.83 1.06
C ILE A 41 -1.03 8.30 1.42
N ILE A 42 -0.18 9.19 0.91
CA ILE A 42 -0.33 10.64 1.09
C ILE A 42 -0.89 11.21 -0.21
N GLY A 43 -2.10 11.75 -0.16
CA GLY A 43 -2.76 12.34 -1.33
C GLY A 43 -4.03 13.09 -0.95
N ALA A 44 -4.45 14.02 -1.81
CA ALA A 44 -5.68 14.76 -1.61
C ALA A 44 -6.89 13.79 -1.58
N GLY A 45 -7.74 13.93 -0.56
CA GLY A 45 -8.94 13.09 -0.39
C GLY A 45 -8.69 11.68 0.17
N ILE A 46 -7.48 11.38 0.65
CA ILE A 46 -7.14 10.07 1.25
C ILE A 46 -6.91 10.25 2.76
N THR A 47 -7.68 9.53 3.57
CA THR A 47 -7.59 9.45 5.04
C THR A 47 -6.90 8.15 5.47
N PHE A 48 -6.33 8.13 6.67
CA PHE A 48 -5.64 6.95 7.23
C PHE A 48 -5.72 6.83 8.76
N ASP A 49 -6.63 7.59 9.35
CA ASP A 49 -6.88 7.75 10.79
C ASP A 49 -8.18 7.08 11.26
N ASN A 50 -8.87 6.35 10.37
CA ASN A 50 -10.02 5.54 10.73
C ASN A 50 -9.63 4.46 11.75
N VAL A 51 -10.24 4.50 12.93
CA VAL A 51 -10.00 3.56 14.03
C VAL A 51 -10.73 2.23 13.86
N HIS A 52 -11.78 2.20 13.03
CA HIS A 52 -12.58 1.01 12.75
C HIS A 52 -12.04 0.22 11.55
N ASP A 53 -11.34 0.89 10.64
CA ASP A 53 -10.68 0.26 9.49
C ASP A 53 -9.17 0.51 9.50
N PRO A 54 -8.35 -0.46 9.93
CA PRO A 54 -6.90 -0.31 9.95
C PRO A 54 -6.25 -0.30 8.55
N TYR A 55 -7.01 -0.54 7.48
CA TYR A 55 -6.52 -0.61 6.09
C TYR A 55 -7.01 0.54 5.20
N GLU A 56 -7.76 1.50 5.75
CA GLU A 56 -8.15 2.71 5.03
C GLU A 56 -6.92 3.61 4.83
N GLY A 57 -6.48 3.79 3.57
CA GLY A 57 -5.36 4.67 3.20
C GLY A 57 -3.98 4.30 3.78
N LYS A 58 -3.87 3.19 4.51
CA LYS A 58 -2.63 2.65 5.06
C LYS A 58 -2.64 1.12 5.08
N VAL A 59 -1.46 0.53 5.27
CA VAL A 59 -1.32 -0.88 5.62
C VAL A 59 -0.31 -1.02 6.74
N GLU A 60 -0.64 -1.82 7.75
CA GLU A 60 0.22 -2.13 8.89
C GLU A 60 0.63 -3.59 8.85
N PHE A 61 1.91 -3.89 9.01
CA PHE A 61 2.40 -5.27 9.09
C PHE A 61 3.60 -5.39 10.03
N LYS A 62 3.79 -6.60 10.57
CA LYS A 62 4.96 -6.96 11.38
C LYS A 62 6.02 -7.59 10.50
N LEU A 63 7.27 -7.20 10.70
CA LEU A 63 8.42 -7.73 9.97
C LEU A 63 9.51 -8.07 10.97
N LYS A 64 10.00 -9.31 10.92
CA LYS A 64 11.21 -9.76 11.61
C LYS A 64 12.13 -10.39 10.57
N ILE A 65 13.36 -9.93 10.53
CA ILE A 65 14.42 -10.53 9.71
C ILE A 65 15.29 -11.34 10.64
N GLU A 66 15.29 -12.65 10.46
CA GLU A 66 16.17 -13.58 11.20
C GLU A 66 17.53 -13.67 10.49
N ASP A 67 18.57 -14.08 11.23
CA ASP A 67 19.90 -14.32 10.68
C ASP A 67 19.99 -15.58 9.82
#